data_AF-A0A1Y3QK50-F1
#
_entry.id   AF-A0A1Y3QK50-F1
#
_cell.length_a   1.000
_cell.length_b   1.000
_cell.length_c   1.000
_cell.angle_alpha   90.00
_cell.angle_beta   90.00
_cell.angle_gamma   90.00
#
_symmetry.space_group_name_H-M   'P 1'
#
loop_
_entity.id
_entity.type
_entity.pdbx_description
1 polymer ?
#
loop_
_entity_poly.entity_id
_entity_poly.type
_entity_poly.pdbx_seq_one_letter_code
_entity_poly.pdbx_strand_id
1 'polypeptide(L)'
;MLVISVGLSPQVVTETVYAIACERGEPIDEIYMWTTSGGASVIERTLIDGGRGALYRLFAEYGLRPPEVQTKVFGRAADAPAGLRLNADRPLEDIRTREDNELVADTLLSFIRDQAADPSRRLFCSLAGARKTIGPYLALALQFYGREGDRLFHVLVPPHLEADRDFFYPPPGSPPGLIELVEVPVALLREHLDVLNVPGSPSSYSELVRRVEEELSHLKEPPLLRIGNALEVFIGENHLRLPALARVVYVALAARRARCIPECPGCDRCFVPVAEVQDALLHQPLRRLVALGGFKDHRLETLSRWSSSESTMEDRLRALRETVSRINREIGDRPGRRAFRVARISWDGSSAYGIQLSPERIVVPAAVTSVWDS
;
A
#
# COMPACT_ATOMS: atom_id res chain seq x y z
N MET A 1 -3.12 -19.61 -0.57
CA MET A 1 -2.25 -19.92 0.59
C MET A 1 -2.95 -19.52 1.87
N LEU A 2 -2.93 -20.37 2.89
CA LEU A 2 -3.41 -20.08 4.25
C LEU A 2 -2.24 -19.70 5.16
N VAL A 3 -2.37 -18.59 5.87
CA VAL A 3 -1.45 -18.15 6.94
C VAL A 3 -2.25 -18.12 8.24
N ILE A 4 -1.82 -18.91 9.22
CA ILE A 4 -2.55 -19.05 10.48
C ILE A 4 -1.56 -19.07 11.64
N SER A 5 -1.89 -18.35 12.71
CA SER A 5 -1.20 -18.50 13.98
C SER A 5 -1.79 -19.66 14.77
N VAL A 6 -0.97 -20.48 15.42
CA VAL A 6 -1.44 -21.64 16.16
C VAL A 6 -0.86 -21.62 17.57
N GLY A 7 -1.73 -21.77 18.56
CA GLY A 7 -1.37 -21.92 19.97
C GLY A 7 -1.43 -23.38 20.40
N LEU A 8 -2.02 -23.63 21.57
CA LEU A 8 -2.14 -24.99 22.14
C LEU A 8 -3.37 -25.76 21.67
N SER A 9 -4.27 -25.10 20.93
CA SER A 9 -5.45 -25.72 20.30
C SER A 9 -5.23 -25.78 18.79
N PRO A 10 -4.54 -26.82 18.29
CA PRO A 10 -4.23 -26.97 16.86
C PRO A 10 -5.47 -27.23 15.98
N GLN A 11 -6.60 -27.67 16.56
CA GLN A 11 -7.87 -27.97 15.87
C GLN A 11 -8.32 -26.79 14.99
N VAL A 12 -8.02 -25.57 15.42
CA VAL A 12 -8.30 -24.34 14.69
C VAL A 12 -7.80 -24.33 13.24
N VAL A 13 -6.72 -25.06 12.95
CA VAL A 13 -6.20 -25.21 11.59
C VAL A 13 -7.13 -26.05 10.75
N THR A 14 -7.57 -27.21 11.25
CA THR A 14 -8.49 -28.09 10.52
C THR A 14 -9.88 -27.48 10.41
N GLU A 15 -10.34 -26.77 11.43
CA GLU A 15 -11.59 -26.00 11.39
C GLU A 15 -11.55 -24.92 10.29
N THR A 16 -10.45 -24.16 10.23
CA THR A 16 -10.25 -23.13 9.19
C THR A 16 -10.15 -23.74 7.79
N VAL A 17 -9.38 -24.82 7.64
CA VAL A 17 -9.23 -25.52 6.35
C VAL A 17 -10.55 -26.12 5.89
N TYR A 18 -11.30 -26.75 6.78
CA TYR A 18 -12.62 -27.30 6.47
C TYR A 18 -13.55 -26.21 5.94
N ALA A 19 -13.67 -25.09 6.66
CA ALA A 19 -14.62 -24.06 6.29
C ALA A 19 -14.25 -23.35 4.96
N ILE A 20 -12.94 -23.19 4.67
CA ILE A 20 -12.46 -22.62 3.39
C ILE A 20 -12.56 -23.63 2.24
N ALA A 21 -11.96 -24.81 2.39
CA ALA A 21 -11.76 -25.74 1.30
C ALA A 21 -12.92 -26.71 1.10
N CYS A 22 -13.56 -27.18 2.19
CA CYS A 22 -14.66 -28.14 2.10
C CYS A 22 -16.01 -27.46 1.93
N GLU A 23 -16.32 -26.42 2.72
CA GLU A 23 -17.63 -25.76 2.66
C GLU A 23 -17.71 -24.68 1.58
N ARG A 24 -16.73 -23.78 1.49
CA ARG A 24 -16.71 -22.73 0.44
C ARG A 24 -16.14 -23.21 -0.90
N GLY A 25 -15.43 -24.34 -0.91
CA GLY A 25 -14.79 -24.87 -2.12
C GLY A 25 -13.60 -24.04 -2.61
N GLU A 26 -12.97 -23.25 -1.73
CA GLU A 26 -11.79 -22.46 -2.10
C GLU A 26 -10.50 -23.27 -1.91
N PRO A 27 -9.67 -23.45 -2.96
CA PRO A 27 -8.48 -24.28 -2.87
C PRO A 27 -7.42 -23.67 -1.94
N ILE A 28 -6.72 -24.54 -1.21
CA ILE A 28 -5.56 -24.20 -0.40
C ILE A 28 -4.39 -25.03 -0.90
N ASP A 29 -3.41 -24.39 -1.54
CA ASP A 29 -2.21 -25.06 -2.06
C ASP A 29 -1.04 -25.06 -1.06
N GLU A 30 -0.99 -24.07 -0.17
CA GLU A 30 0.07 -23.87 0.83
C GLU A 30 -0.55 -23.49 2.18
N ILE A 31 -0.03 -24.04 3.28
CA ILE A 31 -0.41 -23.70 4.66
C ILE A 31 0.84 -23.34 5.46
N TYR A 32 0.88 -22.13 6.00
CA TYR A 32 1.91 -21.65 6.92
C TYR A 32 1.32 -21.50 8.33
N MET A 33 1.78 -22.36 9.25
CA MET A 33 1.37 -22.36 10.65
C MET A 33 2.44 -21.69 11.51
N TRP A 34 2.20 -20.46 11.94
CA TRP A 34 3.08 -19.70 12.82
C TRP A 34 2.81 -19.99 14.29
N THR A 35 3.84 -20.36 15.06
CA THR A 35 3.68 -20.82 16.45
C THR A 35 4.95 -20.57 17.28
N THR A 36 4.88 -20.81 18.58
CA THR A 36 6.05 -20.99 19.46
C THR A 36 6.48 -22.46 19.50
N SER A 37 7.63 -22.77 20.10
CA SER A 37 8.17 -24.15 20.21
C SER A 37 7.17 -25.14 20.85
N GLY A 38 6.43 -24.67 21.86
CA GLY A 38 5.41 -25.48 22.53
C GLY A 38 4.28 -25.88 21.58
N GLY A 39 3.73 -24.92 20.83
CA GLY A 39 2.68 -25.19 19.85
C GLY A 39 3.18 -26.02 18.66
N ALA A 40 4.42 -25.83 18.21
CA ALA A 40 5.00 -26.64 17.13
C ALA A 40 5.03 -28.13 17.47
N SER A 41 5.39 -28.46 18.71
CA SER A 41 5.38 -29.85 19.19
C SER A 41 3.97 -30.45 19.22
N VAL A 42 2.95 -29.63 19.51
CA VAL A 42 1.55 -30.06 19.51
C VAL A 42 1.03 -30.25 18.09
N ILE A 43 1.31 -29.30 17.19
CA ILE A 43 0.98 -29.36 15.75
C ILE A 43 1.55 -30.63 15.14
N GLU A 44 2.84 -30.91 15.37
CA GLU A 44 3.50 -32.07 14.79
C GLU A 44 2.82 -33.38 15.19
N ARG A 45 2.46 -33.54 16.47
CA ARG A 45 1.82 -34.77 16.96
C ARG A 45 0.35 -34.93 16.55
N THR A 46 -0.36 -33.83 16.29
CA THR A 46 -1.82 -33.85 16.13
C THR A 46 -2.25 -33.65 14.68
N LEU A 47 -1.69 -32.64 14.00
CA LEU A 47 -2.07 -32.27 12.65
C LEU A 47 -1.21 -32.95 11.59
N ILE A 48 0.10 -33.11 11.87
CA ILE A 48 1.06 -33.60 10.89
C ILE A 48 1.23 -35.11 10.96
N ASP A 49 1.74 -35.64 12.08
CA ASP A 49 2.07 -37.05 12.35
C ASP A 49 2.62 -37.80 11.12
N GLY A 50 3.68 -37.27 10.52
CA GLY A 50 4.30 -37.86 9.32
C GLY A 50 3.31 -38.12 8.16
N GLY A 51 2.29 -37.27 8.00
CA GLY A 51 1.26 -37.40 6.97
C GLY A 51 -0.02 -38.13 7.40
N ARG A 52 -0.15 -38.54 8.66
CA ARG A 52 -1.33 -39.26 9.19
C ARG A 52 -2.17 -38.45 10.18
N GLY A 53 -1.73 -37.24 10.52
CA GLY A 53 -2.42 -36.39 11.47
C GLY A 53 -3.78 -35.88 10.96
N ALA A 54 -4.52 -35.19 11.82
CA ALA A 54 -5.88 -34.75 11.54
C ALA A 54 -5.99 -33.89 10.27
N LEU A 55 -4.97 -33.06 9.97
CA LEU A 55 -4.97 -32.25 8.76
C LEU A 55 -4.96 -33.10 7.49
N TYR A 56 -4.10 -34.11 7.42
CA TYR A 56 -4.03 -34.99 6.26
C TYR A 56 -5.24 -35.91 6.15
N ARG A 57 -5.81 -36.34 7.28
CA ARG A 57 -7.09 -37.07 7.30
C ARG A 57 -8.23 -36.24 6.72
N LEU A 58 -8.32 -34.95 7.05
CA LEU A 58 -9.30 -34.02 6.45
C LEU A 58 -9.19 -34.03 4.93
N PHE A 59 -7.99 -33.80 4.38
CA PHE A 59 -7.80 -33.78 2.93
C PHE A 59 -8.19 -35.11 2.28
N ALA A 60 -7.84 -36.24 2.90
CA ALA A 60 -8.18 -37.56 2.39
C ALA A 60 -9.70 -37.84 2.42
N GLU A 61 -10.36 -37.58 3.54
CA GLU A 61 -11.79 -37.85 3.74
C GLU A 61 -12.68 -36.99 2.84
N TYR A 62 -12.26 -35.76 2.54
CA TYR A 62 -12.98 -34.85 1.64
C TYR A 62 -12.53 -34.95 0.17
N GLY A 63 -11.61 -35.86 -0.17
CA GLY A 63 -11.14 -36.05 -1.55
C GLY A 63 -10.38 -34.84 -2.11
N LEU A 64 -9.72 -34.07 -1.25
CA LEU A 64 -8.98 -32.87 -1.60
C LEU A 64 -7.49 -33.19 -1.82
N ARG A 65 -6.83 -32.39 -2.68
CA ARG A 65 -5.38 -32.47 -2.87
C ARG A 65 -4.66 -31.93 -1.63
N PRO A 66 -3.69 -32.67 -1.05
CA PRO A 66 -2.92 -32.18 0.09
C PRO A 66 -2.12 -30.92 -0.27
N PRO A 67 -2.06 -29.91 0.62
CA PRO A 67 -1.25 -28.71 0.42
C PRO A 67 0.21 -28.96 0.80
N GLU A 68 1.09 -28.05 0.39
CA GLU A 68 2.38 -27.90 1.05
C GLU A 68 2.18 -27.30 2.44
N VAL A 69 2.71 -27.95 3.48
CA VAL A 69 2.51 -27.54 4.88
C VAL A 69 3.84 -27.15 5.50
N GLN A 70 3.90 -25.96 6.10
CA GLN A 70 5.07 -25.45 6.80
C GLN A 70 4.72 -24.97 8.21
N THR A 71 5.29 -25.63 9.22
CA THR A 71 5.27 -25.14 10.60
C THR A 71 6.43 -24.15 10.79
N LYS A 72 6.12 -22.93 11.21
CA LYS A 72 7.09 -21.84 11.42
C LYS A 72 7.13 -21.47 12.90
N VAL A 73 8.32 -21.54 13.49
CA VAL A 73 8.55 -21.19 14.88
C VAL A 73 9.14 -19.79 14.98
N PHE A 74 8.52 -18.91 15.75
CA PHE A 74 9.08 -17.58 16.04
C PHE A 74 10.41 -17.70 16.77
N GLY A 75 11.37 -16.84 16.48
CA GLY A 75 12.63 -16.83 17.21
C GLY A 75 13.66 -15.83 16.71
N ARG A 76 14.79 -15.76 17.40
CA ARG A 76 15.89 -14.81 17.17
C ARG A 76 17.03 -15.50 16.40
N ALA A 77 17.67 -14.77 15.50
CA ALA A 77 18.93 -15.21 14.89
C ALA A 77 20.09 -15.06 15.88
N ALA A 78 21.12 -15.90 15.76
CA ALA A 78 22.26 -15.88 16.68
C ALA A 78 23.10 -14.58 16.59
N ASP A 79 23.25 -13.98 15.40
CA ASP A 79 24.19 -12.88 15.13
C ASP A 79 23.60 -11.66 14.36
N ALA A 80 22.28 -11.52 14.28
CA ALA A 80 21.66 -10.39 13.56
C ALA A 80 21.21 -9.26 14.51
N PRO A 81 21.48 -7.97 14.18
CA PRO A 81 20.61 -6.89 14.64
C PRO A 81 19.19 -7.20 14.13
N ALA A 82 18.19 -7.09 15.00
CA ALA A 82 16.80 -7.53 14.82
C ALA A 82 16.33 -7.60 13.34
N GLY A 83 16.16 -8.82 12.82
CA GLY A 83 15.73 -9.03 11.43
C GLY A 83 15.79 -10.48 10.93
N LEU A 84 14.67 -11.19 11.07
CA LEU A 84 14.13 -12.32 10.31
C LEU A 84 15.04 -13.43 9.73
N ARG A 85 14.77 -14.68 10.16
CA ARG A 85 14.70 -15.85 9.25
C ARG A 85 13.60 -16.83 9.66
N LEU A 86 13.13 -17.60 8.68
CA LEU A 86 12.03 -18.59 8.74
C LEU A 86 12.37 -19.90 9.49
N ASN A 87 13.51 -19.94 10.18
CA ASN A 87 13.96 -20.97 11.12
C ASN A 87 14.98 -20.28 12.04
N ALA A 88 14.63 -20.09 13.31
CA ALA A 88 15.45 -19.31 14.23
C ALA A 88 16.45 -20.19 14.98
N ASP A 89 17.68 -19.70 15.14
CA ASP A 89 18.71 -20.34 15.98
C ASP A 89 18.31 -20.36 17.46
N ARG A 90 17.46 -19.40 17.87
CA ARG A 90 16.87 -19.32 19.22
C ARG A 90 15.35 -19.22 19.12
N PRO A 91 14.62 -20.35 19.08
CA PRO A 91 13.17 -20.33 19.01
C PRO A 91 12.54 -19.82 20.31
N LEU A 92 11.42 -19.11 20.19
CA LEU A 92 10.62 -18.67 21.33
C LEU A 92 9.85 -19.86 21.90
N GLU A 93 10.05 -20.17 23.18
CA GLU A 93 9.20 -21.12 23.90
C GLU A 93 7.78 -20.57 24.07
N ASP A 94 7.68 -19.27 24.36
CA ASP A 94 6.46 -18.53 24.63
C ASP A 94 6.66 -17.03 24.36
N ILE A 95 5.59 -16.26 24.20
CA ILE A 95 5.64 -14.80 24.00
C ILE A 95 5.26 -14.13 25.32
N ARG A 96 6.25 -13.60 26.04
CA ARG A 96 6.04 -13.06 27.41
C ARG A 96 6.54 -11.64 27.59
N THR A 97 7.52 -11.22 26.81
CA THR A 97 8.11 -9.88 26.95
C THR A 97 7.65 -8.94 25.84
N ARG A 98 8.00 -7.66 25.98
CA ARG A 98 7.77 -6.66 24.92
C ARG A 98 8.58 -7.02 23.68
N GLU A 99 9.83 -7.41 23.87
CA GLU A 99 10.77 -7.77 22.81
C GLU A 99 10.31 -9.02 22.05
N ASP A 100 9.67 -9.98 22.72
CA ASP A 100 9.05 -11.13 22.04
C ASP A 100 7.88 -10.68 21.15
N ASN A 101 7.06 -9.74 21.62
CA ASN A 101 5.93 -9.21 20.84
C ASN A 101 6.40 -8.39 19.63
N GLU A 102 7.41 -7.55 19.79
CA GLU A 102 8.01 -6.78 18.69
C GLU A 102 8.59 -7.72 17.63
N LEU A 103 9.31 -8.76 18.04
CA LEU A 103 9.84 -9.78 17.13
C LEU A 103 8.72 -10.46 16.33
N VAL A 104 7.62 -10.83 16.99
CA VAL A 104 6.47 -11.46 16.32
C VAL A 104 5.83 -10.51 15.32
N ALA A 105 5.64 -9.25 15.69
CA ALA A 105 5.08 -8.22 14.82
C ALA A 105 5.95 -8.03 13.56
N ASP A 106 7.25 -7.86 13.75
CA ASP A 106 8.21 -7.67 12.65
C ASP A 106 8.25 -8.90 11.73
N THR A 107 8.22 -10.11 12.32
CA THR A 107 8.24 -11.37 11.58
C THR A 107 7.01 -11.54 10.70
N LEU A 108 5.81 -11.35 11.26
CA LEU A 108 4.57 -11.46 10.49
C LEU A 108 4.46 -10.37 9.44
N LEU A 109 4.84 -9.15 9.78
CA LEU A 109 4.83 -8.02 8.86
C LEU A 109 5.70 -8.29 7.63
N SER A 110 6.95 -8.71 7.84
CA SER A 110 7.85 -9.04 6.73
C SER A 110 7.38 -10.26 5.96
N PHE A 111 6.87 -11.29 6.65
CA PHE A 111 6.34 -12.48 5.98
C PHE A 111 5.19 -12.11 5.05
N ILE A 112 4.16 -11.40 5.53
CA ILE A 112 3.02 -11.00 4.69
C ILE A 112 3.45 -10.07 3.56
N ARG A 113 4.38 -9.13 3.81
CA ARG A 113 4.94 -8.27 2.75
C ARG A 113 5.54 -9.10 1.61
N ASP A 114 6.39 -10.06 1.95
CA ASP A 114 7.12 -10.85 0.96
C ASP A 114 6.16 -11.80 0.21
N GLN A 115 5.20 -12.41 0.92
CA GLN A 115 4.21 -13.29 0.32
C GLN A 115 3.21 -12.53 -0.58
N ALA A 116 2.80 -11.33 -0.17
CA ALA A 116 1.93 -10.46 -0.97
C ALA A 116 2.67 -9.81 -2.15
N ALA A 117 4.00 -9.92 -2.26
CA ALA A 117 4.72 -9.40 -3.42
C ALA A 117 4.46 -10.22 -4.69
N ASP A 118 4.11 -11.50 -4.56
CA ASP A 118 3.82 -12.40 -5.68
C ASP A 118 2.35 -12.30 -6.12
N PRO A 119 2.04 -11.72 -7.31
CA PRO A 119 0.67 -11.55 -7.81
C PRO A 119 -0.07 -12.87 -8.08
N SER A 120 0.62 -14.00 -8.16
CA SER A 120 0.00 -15.31 -8.36
C SER A 120 -0.57 -15.93 -7.08
N ARG A 121 -0.16 -15.42 -5.91
CA ARG A 121 -0.60 -15.90 -4.61
C ARG A 121 -1.84 -15.15 -4.14
N ARG A 122 -2.82 -15.86 -3.57
CA ARG A 122 -3.88 -15.27 -2.75
C ARG A 122 -3.66 -15.64 -1.29
N LEU A 123 -3.73 -14.67 -0.40
CA LEU A 123 -3.52 -14.85 1.03
C LEU A 123 -4.87 -15.00 1.75
N PHE A 124 -5.05 -16.12 2.42
CA PHE A 124 -6.08 -16.31 3.44
C PHE A 124 -5.39 -16.25 4.79
N CYS A 125 -5.67 -15.23 5.59
CA CYS A 125 -5.15 -15.09 6.94
C CYS A 125 -6.22 -15.51 7.95
N SER A 126 -5.84 -16.22 9.01
CA SER A 126 -6.76 -16.59 10.09
C SER A 126 -6.35 -15.98 11.43
N LEU A 127 -7.30 -15.34 12.11
CA LEU A 127 -7.11 -14.69 13.42
C LEU A 127 -6.99 -15.66 14.60
N ALA A 128 -7.18 -16.95 14.35
CA ALA A 128 -7.60 -17.86 15.39
C ALA A 128 -6.42 -18.46 16.19
N GLY A 129 -6.70 -18.88 17.42
CA GLY A 129 -5.97 -19.95 18.13
C GLY A 129 -4.65 -19.66 18.84
N ALA A 130 -4.09 -18.46 18.80
CA ALA A 130 -2.77 -18.18 19.41
C ALA A 130 -2.79 -17.13 20.54
N ARG A 131 -1.60 -16.71 21.00
CA ARG A 131 -1.45 -15.59 21.95
C ARG A 131 -2.21 -14.37 21.40
N LYS A 132 -2.94 -13.68 22.27
CA LYS A 132 -3.92 -12.62 21.91
C LYS A 132 -3.36 -11.51 21.01
N THR A 133 -2.06 -11.29 21.00
CA THR A 133 -1.39 -10.25 20.19
C THR A 133 -1.04 -10.72 18.77
N ILE A 134 -0.91 -12.03 18.51
CA ILE A 134 -0.50 -12.55 17.19
C ILE A 134 -1.57 -12.29 16.13
N GLY A 135 -2.84 -12.58 16.44
CA GLY A 135 -3.97 -12.33 15.53
C GLY A 135 -4.06 -10.86 15.09
N PRO A 136 -4.05 -9.89 16.02
CA PRO A 136 -3.94 -8.47 15.68
C PRO A 136 -2.74 -8.12 14.80
N TYR A 137 -1.54 -8.64 15.07
CA TYR A 137 -0.37 -8.36 14.21
C TYR A 137 -0.52 -8.94 12.80
N LEU A 138 -1.11 -10.13 12.65
CA LEU A 138 -1.40 -10.71 11.35
C LEU A 138 -2.43 -9.85 10.58
N ALA A 139 -3.48 -9.37 11.25
CA ALA A 139 -4.47 -8.47 10.67
C ALA A 139 -3.86 -7.15 10.20
N LEU A 140 -2.97 -6.55 11.02
CA LEU A 140 -2.29 -5.30 10.70
C LEU A 140 -1.28 -5.48 9.56
N ALA A 141 -0.56 -6.60 9.54
CA ALA A 141 0.31 -6.96 8.42
C ALA A 141 -0.48 -7.10 7.11
N LEU A 142 -1.66 -7.73 7.15
CA LEU A 142 -2.56 -7.84 6.01
C LEU A 142 -3.14 -6.48 5.60
N GLN A 143 -3.52 -5.63 6.56
CA GLN A 143 -3.96 -4.27 6.30
C GLN A 143 -2.90 -3.47 5.54
N PHE A 144 -1.62 -3.60 5.91
CA PHE A 144 -0.53 -2.89 5.27
C PHE A 144 -0.15 -3.47 3.90
N TYR A 145 -0.05 -4.79 3.75
CA TYR A 145 0.54 -5.38 2.53
C TYR A 145 -0.38 -6.26 1.70
N GLY A 146 -1.55 -6.61 2.22
CA GLY A 146 -2.57 -7.34 1.49
C GLY A 146 -3.08 -6.56 0.28
N ARG A 147 -3.61 -7.30 -0.70
CA ARG A 147 -4.08 -6.81 -2.00
C ARG A 147 -5.53 -7.24 -2.22
N GLU A 148 -6.10 -6.70 -3.30
CA GLU A 148 -7.41 -7.12 -3.76
C GLU A 148 -7.46 -8.65 -3.97
N GLY A 149 -8.30 -9.32 -3.19
CA GLY A 149 -8.44 -10.79 -3.22
C GLY A 149 -7.86 -11.48 -1.98
N ASP A 150 -6.95 -10.84 -1.25
CA ASP A 150 -6.50 -11.34 0.04
C ASP A 150 -7.61 -11.17 1.10
N ARG A 151 -7.70 -12.10 2.06
CA ARG A 151 -8.81 -12.20 3.02
C ARG A 151 -8.33 -12.46 4.43
N LEU A 152 -9.06 -11.92 5.41
CA LEU A 152 -8.91 -12.22 6.82
C LEU A 152 -10.13 -12.97 7.32
N PHE A 153 -9.91 -14.08 8.01
CA PHE A 153 -10.96 -14.94 8.50
C PHE A 153 -10.87 -15.15 10.01
N HIS A 154 -12.02 -15.44 10.59
CA HIS A 154 -12.17 -16.00 11.92
C HIS A 154 -13.13 -17.18 11.84
N VAL A 155 -12.76 -18.30 12.45
CA VAL A 155 -13.65 -19.45 12.59
C VAL A 155 -14.39 -19.36 13.92
N LEU A 156 -15.69 -19.63 13.87
CA LEU A 156 -16.53 -19.80 15.05
C LEU A 156 -17.00 -21.25 15.10
N VAL A 157 -16.74 -21.88 16.24
CA VAL A 157 -17.13 -23.25 16.52
C VAL A 157 -18.08 -23.24 17.71
N PRO A 158 -19.17 -24.02 17.68
CA PRO A 158 -20.07 -24.15 18.83
C PRO A 158 -19.31 -24.49 20.11
N PRO A 159 -19.63 -23.88 21.27
CA PRO A 159 -18.84 -24.04 22.50
C PRO A 159 -18.65 -25.50 22.97
N HIS A 160 -19.60 -26.39 22.67
CA HIS A 160 -19.50 -27.80 23.01
C HIS A 160 -18.46 -28.56 22.17
N LEU A 161 -18.23 -28.13 20.92
CA LEU A 161 -17.19 -28.68 20.06
C LEU A 161 -15.85 -28.01 20.32
N GLU A 162 -15.83 -26.71 20.63
CA GLU A 162 -14.59 -26.01 21.03
C GLU A 162 -13.99 -26.61 22.31
N ALA A 163 -14.83 -27.09 23.23
CA ALA A 163 -14.41 -27.78 24.45
C ALA A 163 -13.94 -29.23 24.19
N ASP A 164 -14.31 -29.83 23.06
CA ASP A 164 -13.94 -31.19 22.68
C ASP A 164 -12.56 -31.20 22.02
N ARG A 165 -11.57 -31.76 22.72
CA ARG A 165 -10.19 -31.82 22.21
C ARG A 165 -10.02 -32.79 21.05
N ASP A 166 -10.96 -33.71 20.86
CA ASP A 166 -10.94 -34.71 19.80
C ASP A 166 -11.73 -34.28 18.56
N PHE A 167 -12.46 -33.15 18.64
CA PHE A 167 -13.10 -32.53 17.48
C PHE A 167 -12.09 -31.72 16.68
N PHE A 168 -11.82 -32.12 15.43
CA PHE A 168 -10.91 -31.40 14.53
C PHE A 168 -11.65 -30.72 13.37
N TYR A 169 -12.66 -31.38 12.83
CA TYR A 169 -13.49 -30.89 11.73
C TYR A 169 -14.74 -31.78 11.63
N PRO A 170 -15.84 -31.30 11.01
CA PRO A 170 -17.03 -32.11 10.79
C PRO A 170 -16.74 -33.27 9.82
N PRO A 171 -17.18 -34.51 10.08
CA PRO A 171 -17.01 -35.62 9.14
C PRO A 171 -17.86 -35.42 7.86
N PRO A 172 -17.48 -36.01 6.72
CA PRO A 172 -18.28 -35.93 5.49
C PRO A 172 -19.75 -36.32 5.70
N GLY A 173 -20.66 -35.54 5.11
CA GLY A 173 -22.10 -35.72 5.30
C GLY A 173 -22.68 -35.04 6.55
N SER A 174 -21.85 -34.33 7.34
CA SER A 174 -22.34 -33.44 8.40
C SER A 174 -23.21 -32.31 7.83
N PRO A 175 -24.17 -31.79 8.60
CA PRO A 175 -24.90 -30.59 8.22
C PRO A 175 -23.95 -29.40 7.96
N PRO A 176 -24.20 -28.57 6.93
CA PRO A 176 -23.38 -27.40 6.66
C PRO A 176 -23.50 -26.35 7.78
N GLY A 177 -22.45 -25.54 7.96
CA GLY A 177 -22.47 -24.42 8.91
C GLY A 177 -22.25 -24.83 10.37
N LEU A 178 -21.74 -26.05 10.61
CA LEU A 178 -21.29 -26.45 11.95
C LEU A 178 -20.08 -25.64 12.41
N ILE A 179 -19.25 -25.21 11.46
CA ILE A 179 -18.17 -24.24 11.66
C ILE A 179 -18.50 -23.03 10.81
N GLU A 180 -18.62 -21.86 11.43
CA GLU A 180 -18.90 -20.62 10.71
C GLU A 180 -17.59 -19.92 10.36
N LEU A 181 -17.37 -19.66 9.06
CA LEU A 181 -16.25 -18.86 8.59
C LEU A 181 -16.66 -17.40 8.42
N VAL A 182 -16.26 -16.57 9.37
CA VAL A 182 -16.50 -15.14 9.35
C VAL A 182 -15.36 -14.45 8.62
N GLU A 183 -15.69 -13.71 7.56
CA GLU A 183 -14.74 -12.80 6.93
C GLU A 183 -14.69 -11.50 7.74
N VAL A 184 -13.49 -11.14 8.22
CA VAL A 184 -13.27 -9.91 8.96
C VAL A 184 -12.85 -8.83 7.96
N PRO A 185 -13.64 -7.74 7.79
CA PRO A 185 -13.28 -6.68 6.86
C PRO A 185 -11.99 -5.99 7.29
N VAL A 186 -11.07 -5.79 6.34
CA VAL A 186 -9.81 -5.08 6.55
C VAL A 186 -9.65 -4.01 5.47
N ALA A 187 -9.33 -2.78 5.88
CA ALA A 187 -8.92 -1.75 4.93
C ALA A 187 -7.52 -2.09 4.43
N LEU A 188 -7.39 -2.48 3.16
CA LEU A 188 -6.10 -2.78 2.53
C LEU A 188 -5.48 -1.48 2.05
N LEU A 189 -4.31 -1.12 2.59
CA LEU A 189 -3.72 0.21 2.42
C LEU A 189 -2.59 0.27 1.39
N ARG A 190 -2.10 -0.89 0.93
CA ARG A 190 -0.91 -0.98 0.08
C ARG A 190 -0.96 -0.10 -1.16
N GLU A 191 -2.09 -0.10 -1.88
CA GLU A 191 -2.26 0.71 -3.10
C GLU A 191 -2.50 2.20 -2.79
N HIS A 192 -2.88 2.52 -1.54
CA HIS A 192 -3.27 3.85 -1.12
C HIS A 192 -2.13 4.63 -0.47
N LEU A 193 -1.19 3.94 0.18
CA LEU A 193 -0.08 4.58 0.89
C LEU A 193 1.26 4.25 0.23
N ASP A 194 1.96 5.32 -0.07
CA ASP A 194 3.20 5.30 -0.80
C ASP A 194 4.35 4.70 0.02
N VAL A 195 4.35 4.90 1.33
CA VAL A 195 5.31 4.31 2.28
C VAL A 195 5.36 2.78 2.23
N LEU A 196 4.25 2.14 1.83
CA LEU A 196 4.13 0.67 1.76
C LEU A 196 4.76 0.07 0.50
N ASN A 197 5.20 0.90 -0.45
CA ASN A 197 5.78 0.46 -1.71
C ASN A 197 7.27 0.87 -1.86
N VAL A 198 7.91 1.30 -0.77
CA VAL A 198 9.32 1.70 -0.79
C VAL A 198 10.22 0.45 -0.76
N PRO A 199 11.13 0.27 -1.74
CA PRO A 199 12.13 -0.81 -1.71
C PRO A 199 12.99 -0.73 -0.45
N GLY A 200 13.23 -1.86 0.21
CA GLY A 200 13.96 -1.87 1.48
C GLY A 200 13.12 -1.36 2.66
N SER A 201 11.81 -1.64 2.63
CA SER A 201 10.78 -1.46 3.68
C SER A 201 11.33 -1.38 5.12
N PRO A 202 10.70 -0.57 6.01
CA PRO A 202 11.11 -0.38 7.39
C PRO A 202 11.48 -1.70 8.09
N SER A 203 12.52 -1.64 8.92
CA SER A 203 13.08 -2.82 9.58
C SER A 203 12.20 -3.35 10.71
N SER A 204 11.25 -2.55 11.19
CA SER A 204 10.31 -2.91 12.26
C SER A 204 8.88 -2.41 12.02
N TYR A 205 7.93 -3.07 12.66
CA TYR A 205 6.53 -2.73 12.73
C TYR A 205 6.30 -1.33 13.29
N SER A 206 6.95 -0.99 14.41
CA SER A 206 6.80 0.33 15.05
C SER A 206 7.28 1.46 14.13
N GLU A 207 8.38 1.25 13.39
CA GLU A 207 8.83 2.20 12.40
C GLU A 207 7.83 2.35 11.25
N LEU A 208 7.26 1.23 10.77
CA LEU A 208 6.24 1.28 9.72
C LEU A 208 5.02 2.09 10.16
N VAL A 209 4.48 1.81 11.34
CA VAL A 209 3.32 2.53 11.88
C VAL A 209 3.61 4.03 11.94
N ARG A 210 4.76 4.43 12.47
CA ARG A 210 5.15 5.85 12.53
C ARG A 210 5.15 6.52 11.15
N ARG A 211 5.68 5.84 10.12
CA ARG A 211 5.72 6.39 8.76
C ARG A 211 4.34 6.40 8.09
N VAL A 212 3.49 5.42 8.37
CA VAL A 212 2.08 5.40 7.93
C VAL A 212 1.32 6.57 8.55
N GLU A 213 1.44 6.77 9.86
CA GLU A 213 0.83 7.90 10.57
C GLU A 213 1.32 9.25 10.02
N GLU A 214 2.63 9.37 9.76
CA GLU A 214 3.23 10.55 9.12
C GLU A 214 2.61 10.80 7.74
N GLU A 215 2.53 9.80 6.86
CA GLU A 215 1.92 9.95 5.54
C GLU A 215 0.42 10.31 5.63
N LEU A 216 -0.34 9.65 6.50
CA LEU A 216 -1.76 9.95 6.73
C LEU A 216 -1.96 11.39 7.23
N SER A 217 -1.09 11.88 8.12
CA SER A 217 -1.14 13.26 8.59
C SER A 217 -0.96 14.27 7.44
N HIS A 218 -0.08 13.97 6.48
CA HIS A 218 0.14 14.80 5.30
C HIS A 218 -0.99 14.70 4.26
N LEU A 219 -1.76 13.62 4.25
CA LEU A 219 -2.99 13.55 3.45
C LEU A 219 -4.10 14.42 4.04
N LYS A 220 -4.19 14.49 5.37
CA LYS A 220 -5.16 15.34 6.06
C LYS A 220 -4.82 16.83 5.94
N GLU A 221 -3.55 17.18 6.14
CA GLU A 221 -3.05 18.55 6.08
C GLU A 221 -1.73 18.63 5.30
N PRO A 222 -1.78 18.65 3.95
CA PRO A 222 -0.56 18.69 3.14
C PRO A 222 0.19 20.00 3.38
N PRO A 223 1.54 20.03 3.39
CA PRO A 223 2.30 21.26 3.61
C PRO A 223 1.98 22.34 2.57
N LEU A 224 2.25 23.62 2.90
CA LEU A 224 2.02 24.70 1.94
C LEU A 224 2.94 24.57 0.73
N LEU A 225 2.37 24.69 -0.47
CA LEU A 225 3.09 24.95 -1.70
C LEU A 225 3.27 26.47 -1.83
N ARG A 226 4.50 26.97 -1.68
CA ARG A 226 4.80 28.40 -1.78
C ARG A 226 5.56 28.70 -3.08
N ILE A 227 5.07 29.67 -3.83
CA ILE A 227 5.76 30.22 -5.00
C ILE A 227 6.39 31.56 -4.62
N GLY A 228 7.68 31.72 -4.89
CA GLY A 228 8.41 32.96 -4.69
C GLY A 228 8.19 33.98 -5.82
N ASN A 229 8.62 35.22 -5.61
CA ASN A 229 8.53 36.27 -6.64
C ASN A 229 9.42 35.97 -7.85
N ALA A 230 10.54 35.26 -7.66
CA ALA A 230 11.38 34.77 -8.76
C ALA A 230 10.96 33.36 -9.24
N LEU A 231 9.71 32.99 -8.95
CA LEU A 231 9.10 31.69 -9.25
C LEU A 231 9.78 30.49 -8.57
N GLU A 232 10.52 30.70 -7.48
CA GLU A 232 11.04 29.59 -6.66
C GLU A 232 9.89 28.77 -6.09
N VAL A 233 10.06 27.45 -6.00
CA VAL A 233 8.99 26.54 -5.60
C VAL A 233 9.39 25.86 -4.29
N PHE A 234 8.59 26.05 -3.24
CA PHE A 234 8.82 25.41 -1.94
C PHE A 234 7.64 24.53 -1.54
N ILE A 235 7.93 23.34 -1.02
CA ILE A 235 6.94 22.46 -0.39
C ILE A 235 7.29 22.39 1.10
N GLY A 236 6.50 23.08 1.94
CA GLY A 236 6.90 23.38 3.31
C GLY A 236 8.20 24.19 3.30
N GLU A 237 9.24 23.69 3.96
CA GLU A 237 10.57 24.32 4.00
C GLU A 237 11.49 23.88 2.84
N ASN A 238 11.07 22.88 2.05
CA ASN A 238 11.93 22.26 1.04
C ASN A 238 11.88 23.02 -0.30
N HIS A 239 13.02 23.53 -0.74
CA HIS A 239 13.16 24.13 -2.08
C HIS A 239 13.24 23.07 -3.19
N LEU A 240 12.30 23.11 -4.13
CA LEU A 240 12.23 22.21 -5.27
C LEU A 240 13.14 22.71 -6.41
N ARG A 241 14.25 22.01 -6.66
CA ARG A 241 15.27 22.40 -7.66
C ARG A 241 14.85 22.02 -9.08
N LEU A 242 13.82 22.69 -9.59
CA LEU A 242 13.31 22.45 -10.94
C LEU A 242 14.13 23.21 -12.00
N PRO A 243 14.46 22.59 -13.15
CA PRO A 243 14.96 23.32 -14.32
C PRO A 243 13.97 24.38 -14.79
N ALA A 244 14.44 25.42 -15.47
CA ALA A 244 13.64 26.63 -15.75
C ALA A 244 12.27 26.32 -16.38
N LEU A 245 12.21 25.49 -17.43
CA LEU A 245 10.96 25.12 -18.07
C LEU A 245 10.01 24.32 -17.16
N ALA A 246 10.54 23.34 -16.42
CA ALA A 246 9.78 22.56 -15.46
C ALA A 246 9.21 23.44 -14.34
N ARG A 247 10.00 24.41 -13.87
CA ARG A 247 9.60 25.40 -12.87
C ARG A 247 8.44 26.25 -13.37
N VAL A 248 8.55 26.82 -14.57
CA VAL A 248 7.49 27.65 -15.14
C VAL A 248 6.20 26.86 -15.37
N VAL A 249 6.29 25.66 -15.94
CA VAL A 249 5.12 24.79 -16.14
C VAL A 249 4.46 24.44 -14.81
N TYR A 250 5.25 24.08 -13.79
CA TYR A 250 4.72 23.73 -12.48
C TYR A 250 4.04 24.94 -11.80
N VAL A 251 4.69 26.09 -11.82
CA VAL A 251 4.15 27.37 -11.31
C VAL A 251 2.86 27.72 -12.03
N ALA A 252 2.81 27.52 -13.34
CA ALA A 252 1.61 27.78 -14.14
C ALA A 252 0.41 26.94 -13.68
N LEU A 253 0.62 25.63 -13.51
CA LEU A 253 -0.42 24.72 -13.01
C LEU A 253 -0.82 25.03 -11.56
N ALA A 254 0.15 25.34 -10.69
CA ALA A 254 -0.10 25.69 -9.29
C ALA A 254 -0.92 26.97 -9.15
N ALA A 255 -0.57 28.01 -9.91
CA ALA A 255 -1.29 29.28 -9.86
C ALA A 255 -2.70 29.18 -10.47
N ARG A 256 -2.93 28.33 -11.49
CA ARG A 256 -4.29 27.99 -11.95
C ARG A 256 -5.08 27.29 -10.85
N ARG A 257 -4.48 26.31 -10.17
CA ARG A 257 -5.14 25.60 -9.07
C ARG A 257 -5.48 26.52 -7.90
N ALA A 258 -4.60 27.45 -7.54
CA ALA A 258 -4.80 28.42 -6.47
C ALA A 258 -6.05 29.32 -6.65
N ARG A 259 -6.52 29.50 -7.90
CA ARG A 259 -7.72 30.29 -8.22
C ARG A 259 -9.02 29.49 -8.16
N CYS A 260 -8.95 28.21 -7.83
CA CYS A 260 -10.11 27.33 -7.78
C CYS A 260 -10.73 27.26 -6.38
N ILE A 261 -11.92 26.68 -6.28
CA ILE A 261 -12.55 26.38 -4.99
C ILE A 261 -11.96 25.09 -4.37
N PRO A 262 -11.91 24.97 -3.03
CA PRO A 262 -11.35 23.80 -2.34
C PRO A 262 -11.93 22.45 -2.78
N GLU A 263 -13.24 22.37 -2.98
CA GLU A 263 -13.97 21.14 -3.27
C GLU A 263 -13.87 20.72 -4.75
N CYS A 264 -13.19 21.49 -5.59
CA CYS A 264 -13.09 21.19 -7.01
C CYS A 264 -12.19 19.96 -7.25
N PRO A 265 -12.71 18.86 -7.83
CA PRO A 265 -11.92 17.65 -8.13
C PRO A 265 -10.98 17.84 -9.33
N GLY A 266 -11.18 18.91 -10.11
CA GLY A 266 -10.43 19.25 -11.31
C GLY A 266 -11.39 19.68 -12.44
N CYS A 267 -11.41 20.98 -12.75
CA CYS A 267 -12.18 21.56 -13.85
C CYS A 267 -11.26 22.14 -14.93
N ASP A 268 -11.83 22.52 -16.07
CA ASP A 268 -11.15 23.22 -17.18
C ASP A 268 -10.40 24.52 -16.78
N ARG A 269 -10.77 25.13 -15.64
CA ARG A 269 -10.07 26.32 -15.11
C ARG A 269 -8.80 25.98 -14.35
N CYS A 270 -8.80 24.94 -13.51
CA CYS A 270 -7.63 24.59 -12.70
C CYS A 270 -6.75 23.50 -13.31
N PHE A 271 -7.33 22.62 -14.13
CA PHE A 271 -6.62 21.65 -14.95
C PHE A 271 -6.60 22.15 -16.40
N VAL A 272 -5.54 21.82 -17.12
CA VAL A 272 -5.35 22.19 -18.52
C VAL A 272 -5.80 21.01 -19.39
N PRO A 273 -6.92 21.10 -20.13
CA PRO A 273 -7.32 20.06 -21.06
C PRO A 273 -6.23 19.79 -22.09
N VAL A 274 -5.99 18.53 -22.43
CA VAL A 274 -4.98 18.12 -23.41
C VAL A 274 -5.17 18.82 -24.76
N ALA A 275 -6.42 19.03 -25.18
CA ALA A 275 -6.75 19.73 -26.42
C ALA A 275 -6.38 21.23 -26.40
N GLU A 276 -6.31 21.84 -25.21
CA GLU A 276 -6.10 23.28 -25.01
C GLU A 276 -4.72 23.62 -24.46
N VAL A 277 -3.81 22.64 -24.33
CA VAL A 277 -2.47 22.82 -23.76
C VAL A 277 -1.73 23.99 -24.42
N GLN A 278 -1.90 24.19 -25.72
CA GLN A 278 -1.26 25.30 -26.41
C GLN A 278 -1.72 26.65 -25.86
N ASP A 279 -3.03 26.92 -25.86
CA ASP A 279 -3.55 28.24 -25.55
C ASP A 279 -3.64 28.48 -24.04
N ALA A 280 -4.12 27.49 -23.29
CA ALA A 280 -4.37 27.60 -21.85
C ALA A 280 -3.09 27.54 -20.99
N LEU A 281 -1.99 27.00 -21.54
CA LEU A 281 -0.73 26.83 -20.81
C LEU A 281 0.45 27.42 -21.57
N LEU A 282 0.74 26.98 -22.80
CA LEU A 282 2.03 27.21 -23.45
C LEU A 282 2.18 28.57 -24.15
N HIS A 283 1.08 29.24 -24.50
CA HIS A 283 1.12 30.49 -25.26
C HIS A 283 1.41 31.71 -24.35
N GLN A 284 0.39 32.51 -24.05
CA GLN A 284 0.58 33.79 -23.35
C GLN A 284 0.96 33.63 -21.86
N PRO A 285 0.35 32.71 -21.07
CA PRO A 285 0.64 32.60 -19.63
C PRO A 285 2.10 32.24 -19.35
N LEU A 286 2.65 31.25 -20.06
CA LEU A 286 4.03 30.80 -19.89
C LEU A 286 5.03 31.91 -20.25
N ARG A 287 4.78 32.67 -21.33
CA ARG A 287 5.61 33.83 -21.70
C ARG A 287 5.63 34.91 -20.63
N ARG A 288 4.45 35.25 -20.07
CA ARG A 288 4.34 36.23 -18.97
C ARG A 288 5.11 35.75 -17.73
N LEU A 289 5.02 34.47 -17.37
CA LEU A 289 5.78 33.89 -16.26
C LEU A 289 7.29 33.89 -16.51
N VAL A 290 7.74 33.58 -17.73
CA VAL A 290 9.16 33.63 -18.08
C VAL A 290 9.72 35.03 -17.91
N ALA A 291 8.98 36.05 -18.35
CA ALA A 291 9.37 37.45 -18.16
C ALA A 291 9.44 37.82 -16.67
N LEU A 292 8.47 37.41 -15.86
CA LEU A 292 8.45 37.66 -14.41
C LEU A 292 9.62 36.99 -13.68
N GLY A 293 9.94 35.75 -14.04
CA GLY A 293 11.02 34.99 -13.42
C GLY A 293 12.43 35.44 -13.83
N GLY A 294 12.56 36.34 -14.81
CA GLY A 294 13.84 36.89 -15.25
C GLY A 294 14.82 35.85 -15.78
N PHE A 295 14.32 34.73 -16.31
CA PHE A 295 15.18 33.62 -16.74
C PHE A 295 16.00 33.99 -17.97
N LYS A 296 17.29 33.68 -17.93
CA LYS A 296 18.24 33.84 -19.04
C LYS A 296 18.65 32.46 -19.59
N ASP A 297 17.69 31.69 -20.08
CA ASP A 297 17.94 30.34 -20.64
C ASP A 297 17.53 30.31 -22.11
N HIS A 298 18.44 29.96 -23.02
CA HIS A 298 18.15 29.79 -24.45
C HIS A 298 17.08 28.70 -24.70
N ARG A 299 16.86 27.79 -23.74
CA ARG A 299 15.78 26.79 -23.81
C ARG A 299 14.40 27.41 -23.55
N LEU A 300 14.33 28.60 -22.98
CA LEU A 300 13.11 29.39 -22.90
C LEU A 300 12.91 30.21 -24.19
N GLU A 301 13.98 30.59 -24.89
CA GLU A 301 13.87 30.99 -26.30
C GLU A 301 13.36 29.81 -27.15
N THR A 302 13.66 28.56 -26.76
CA THR A 302 13.15 27.31 -27.38
C THR A 302 11.68 27.01 -27.07
N LEU A 303 10.98 27.83 -26.26
CA LEU A 303 9.51 27.87 -26.28
C LEU A 303 8.98 28.19 -27.70
N SER A 304 9.81 28.83 -28.53
CA SER A 304 9.61 28.97 -29.98
C SER A 304 9.49 27.63 -30.73
N ARG A 305 10.06 26.51 -30.25
CA ARG A 305 9.89 25.17 -30.87
C ARG A 305 8.56 24.50 -30.52
N TRP A 306 7.92 24.89 -29.42
CA TRP A 306 6.57 24.41 -29.06
C TRP A 306 5.48 25.32 -29.57
N SER A 307 5.80 26.60 -29.81
CA SER A 307 4.93 27.59 -30.43
C SER A 307 5.21 27.81 -31.92
N SER A 308 6.12 27.04 -32.55
CA SER A 308 6.33 27.12 -34.00
C SER A 308 5.11 26.53 -34.71
N SER A 309 4.73 27.13 -35.82
CA SER A 309 3.65 26.65 -36.71
C SER A 309 3.91 25.26 -37.29
N GLU A 310 5.13 24.74 -37.16
CA GLU A 310 5.57 23.43 -37.68
C GLU A 310 5.43 22.27 -36.68
N SER A 311 5.18 22.56 -35.39
CA SER A 311 5.04 21.52 -34.35
C SER A 311 3.63 20.93 -34.30
N THR A 312 3.53 19.61 -34.31
CA THR A 312 2.23 18.94 -34.18
C THR A 312 1.73 18.97 -32.74
N MET A 313 0.42 18.73 -32.52
CA MET A 313 -0.14 18.57 -31.18
C MET A 313 0.55 17.42 -30.42
N GLU A 314 0.92 16.34 -31.11
CA GLU A 314 1.56 15.18 -30.49
C GLU A 314 2.96 15.49 -29.95
N ASP A 315 3.76 16.27 -30.68
CA ASP A 315 5.09 16.71 -30.25
C ASP A 315 5.02 17.54 -28.97
N ARG A 316 4.04 18.45 -28.90
CA ARG A 316 3.79 19.29 -27.72
C ARG A 316 3.40 18.45 -26.51
N LEU A 317 2.53 17.46 -26.70
CA LEU A 317 2.11 16.56 -25.63
C LEU A 317 3.25 15.66 -25.15
N ARG A 318 4.11 15.18 -26.05
CA ARG A 318 5.33 14.44 -25.68
C ARG A 318 6.22 15.28 -24.79
N ALA A 319 6.48 16.52 -25.17
CA ALA A 319 7.37 17.41 -24.44
C ALA A 319 6.79 17.86 -23.08
N LEU A 320 5.46 18.05 -23.00
CA LEU A 320 4.76 18.26 -21.73
C LEU A 320 4.90 17.03 -20.81
N ARG A 321 4.70 15.81 -21.33
CA ARG A 321 4.87 14.57 -20.54
C ARG A 321 6.27 14.41 -20.00
N GLU A 322 7.30 14.70 -20.79
CA GLU A 322 8.69 14.69 -20.34
C GLU A 322 8.94 15.71 -19.23
N THR A 323 8.37 16.91 -19.36
CA THR A 323 8.47 17.97 -18.36
C THR A 323 7.75 17.58 -17.06
N VAL A 324 6.53 17.04 -17.15
CA VAL A 324 5.76 16.49 -16.03
C VAL A 324 6.53 15.36 -15.33
N SER A 325 7.10 14.44 -16.09
CA SER A 325 7.93 13.35 -15.54
C SER A 325 9.12 13.88 -14.75
N ARG A 326 9.78 14.94 -15.25
CA ARG A 326 10.89 15.59 -14.55
C ARG A 326 10.44 16.30 -13.27
N ILE A 327 9.30 17.00 -13.30
CA ILE A 327 8.70 17.63 -12.11
C ILE A 327 8.41 16.56 -11.04
N ASN A 328 7.67 15.51 -11.42
CA ASN A 328 7.25 14.46 -10.50
C ASN A 328 8.44 13.68 -9.93
N ARG A 329 9.55 13.58 -10.67
CA ARG A 329 10.82 13.02 -10.19
C ARG A 329 11.47 13.88 -9.10
N GLU A 330 11.47 15.21 -9.25
CA GLU A 330 12.03 16.10 -8.22
C GLU A 330 11.16 16.24 -6.98
N ILE A 331 9.84 16.08 -7.13
CA ILE A 331 8.96 15.86 -5.99
C ILE A 331 9.37 14.55 -5.29
N GLY A 332 9.74 13.52 -6.04
CA GLY A 332 10.29 12.28 -5.48
C GLY A 332 9.28 11.55 -4.60
N ASP A 333 9.78 10.86 -3.58
CA ASP A 333 9.00 9.98 -2.70
C ASP A 333 8.65 10.61 -1.35
N ARG A 334 8.64 11.95 -1.28
CA ARG A 334 8.31 12.67 -0.04
C ARG A 334 6.88 12.37 0.45
N PRO A 335 6.62 12.39 1.77
CA PRO A 335 5.28 12.17 2.32
C PRO A 335 4.24 13.13 1.73
N GLY A 336 3.04 12.62 1.45
CA GLY A 336 1.96 13.42 0.84
C GLY A 336 2.22 13.88 -0.60
N ARG A 337 3.26 13.36 -1.28
CA ARG A 337 3.64 13.74 -2.66
C ARG A 337 2.49 13.75 -3.66
N ARG A 338 1.47 12.89 -3.49
CA ARG A 338 0.33 12.77 -4.39
C ARG A 338 -0.37 14.13 -4.57
N ALA A 339 -0.47 14.93 -3.50
CA ALA A 339 -1.08 16.26 -3.57
C ALA A 339 -0.27 17.24 -4.45
N PHE A 340 1.06 17.14 -4.44
CA PHE A 340 1.95 18.05 -5.16
C PHE A 340 2.28 17.60 -6.59
N ARG A 341 2.16 16.31 -6.90
CA ARG A 341 2.45 15.79 -8.23
C ARG A 341 1.52 16.41 -9.28
N VAL A 342 2.06 16.62 -10.47
CA VAL A 342 1.23 16.93 -11.63
C VAL A 342 0.53 15.64 -12.04
N ALA A 343 -0.79 15.63 -11.87
CA ALA A 343 -1.67 14.51 -12.17
C ALA A 343 -2.30 14.69 -13.55
N ARG A 344 -2.60 13.57 -14.21
CA ARG A 344 -3.48 13.51 -15.38
C ARG A 344 -4.82 12.93 -14.93
N ILE A 345 -5.88 13.70 -15.10
CA ILE A 345 -7.25 13.25 -14.82
C ILE A 345 -8.00 13.03 -16.14
N SER A 346 -9.03 12.18 -16.10
CA SER A 346 -9.94 11.95 -17.23
C SER A 346 -11.31 12.55 -16.91
N TRP A 347 -11.88 13.29 -17.85
CA TRP A 347 -13.21 13.89 -17.75
C TRP A 347 -13.94 13.75 -19.10
N ASP A 348 -15.10 13.09 -19.10
CA ASP A 348 -15.96 12.92 -20.30
C ASP A 348 -15.22 12.49 -21.58
N GLY A 349 -14.29 11.52 -21.44
CA GLY A 349 -13.48 11.01 -22.56
C GLY A 349 -12.30 11.91 -22.97
N SER A 350 -12.18 13.09 -22.39
CA SER A 350 -11.00 13.97 -22.50
C SER A 350 -10.05 13.77 -21.31
N SER A 351 -8.81 14.24 -21.43
CA SER A 351 -7.86 14.19 -20.31
C SER A 351 -7.22 15.55 -20.07
N ALA A 352 -6.89 15.86 -18.83
CA ALA A 352 -6.34 17.17 -18.44
C ALA A 352 -5.19 17.02 -17.44
N TYR A 353 -4.27 17.99 -17.44
CA TYR A 353 -3.11 18.03 -16.52
C TYR A 353 -3.28 19.12 -15.46
N GLY A 354 -2.93 18.84 -14.21
CA GLY A 354 -3.04 19.80 -13.12
C GLY A 354 -2.46 19.28 -11.82
N ILE A 355 -2.66 20.04 -10.74
CA ILE A 355 -2.18 19.70 -9.39
C ILE A 355 -3.42 19.50 -8.50
N GLN A 356 -3.42 18.43 -7.71
CA GLN A 356 -4.57 18.04 -6.89
C GLN A 356 -4.60 18.70 -5.50
N LEU A 357 -3.50 19.34 -5.07
CA LEU A 357 -3.43 20.09 -3.82
C LEU A 357 -4.61 21.07 -3.68
N SER A 358 -5.19 21.13 -2.48
CA SER A 358 -6.25 22.11 -2.18
C SER A 358 -5.73 23.54 -2.46
N PRO A 359 -6.50 24.39 -3.16
CA PRO A 359 -6.14 25.78 -3.46
C PRO A 359 -5.69 26.59 -2.24
N GLU A 360 -6.31 26.38 -1.08
CA GLU A 360 -5.96 27.02 0.20
C GLU A 360 -4.55 26.67 0.72
N ARG A 361 -3.94 25.60 0.20
CA ARG A 361 -2.58 25.18 0.52
C ARG A 361 -1.57 25.67 -0.52
N ILE A 362 -1.99 26.50 -1.48
CA ILE A 362 -1.14 27.08 -2.51
C ILE A 362 -1.01 28.59 -2.26
N VAL A 363 0.20 29.03 -1.92
CA VAL A 363 0.53 30.45 -1.73
C VAL A 363 1.30 30.94 -2.94
N VAL A 364 0.67 31.80 -3.74
CA VAL A 364 1.23 32.32 -4.99
C VAL A 364 1.16 33.86 -4.97
N PRO A 365 2.22 34.58 -5.42
CA PRO A 365 2.19 36.03 -5.51
C PRO A 365 1.13 36.52 -6.52
N ALA A 366 0.53 37.68 -6.25
CA ALA A 366 -0.50 38.25 -7.12
C ALA A 366 -0.03 38.44 -8.58
N ALA A 367 1.24 38.83 -8.78
CA ALA A 367 1.82 38.98 -10.12
C ALA A 367 1.89 37.65 -10.90
N VAL A 368 1.97 36.52 -10.20
CA VAL A 368 1.99 35.18 -10.81
C VAL A 368 0.58 34.71 -11.12
N THR A 369 -0.42 35.01 -10.29
CA THR A 369 -1.82 34.64 -10.58
C THR A 369 -2.44 35.50 -11.68
N SER A 370 -2.00 36.74 -11.86
CA SER A 370 -2.55 37.66 -12.85
C SER A 370 -2.15 37.35 -14.30
N VAL A 371 -1.27 36.37 -14.55
CA VAL A 371 -0.82 36.05 -15.92
C VAL A 371 -1.92 35.49 -16.82
N TRP A 372 -3.04 35.05 -16.26
CA TRP A 372 -4.24 34.60 -16.99
C TRP A 372 -5.37 35.64 -16.98
N ASP A 373 -5.16 36.80 -16.36
CA ASP A 373 -6.11 37.91 -16.48
C ASP A 373 -5.84 38.63 -17.81
N SER A 374 -6.91 38.94 -18.54
CA SER A 374 -6.87 39.41 -19.93
C SER A 374 -5.95 40.62 -20.11
#